data_AF-A0A843WGW0-F1
#
_entry.id   AF-A0A843WGW0-F1
#
_cell.length_a   1.000
_cell.length_b   1.000
_cell.length_c   1.000
_cell.angle_alpha   90.00
_cell.angle_beta   90.00
_cell.angle_gamma   90.00
#
_symmetry.space_group_name_H-M   'P 1'
#
loop_
_entity.id
_entity.type
_entity.pdbx_description
1 polymer ?
#
loop_
_entity_poly.entity_id
_entity_poly.type
_entity_poly.pdbx_seq_one_letter_code
_entity_poly.pdbx_strand_id
1 'polypeptide(L)'
;MSSVGFLCIIWCCIFFLGEFHFPKSLYYLFFVVKLMFHKVWGQLMKTGFQNSRFAHQVERFACLYTSQVTNLSLYSPDKYYRPSEDFMPHEFDILSV
;
A
#
# COMPACT_ATOMS: atom_id res chain seq x y z
N MET A 1 27.21 14.67 28.40
CA MET A 1 26.56 14.61 27.07
C MET A 1 26.46 13.15 26.67
N SER A 2 25.31 12.54 26.42
CA SER A 2 24.05 13.07 25.90
C SER A 2 22.85 12.24 26.41
N SER A 3 22.44 12.50 27.65
CA SER A 3 21.20 11.98 28.26
C SER A 3 19.90 12.57 27.65
N VAL A 4 20.01 13.28 26.52
CA VAL A 4 18.89 13.87 25.77
C VAL A 4 18.26 12.90 24.75
N GLY A 5 18.90 11.77 24.45
CA GLY A 5 18.41 10.80 23.44
C GLY A 5 17.28 9.88 23.92
N PHE A 6 17.23 9.53 25.21
CA PHE A 6 16.24 8.57 25.73
C PHE A 6 14.86 9.19 25.97
N LEU A 7 14.77 10.48 26.29
CA LEU A 7 13.47 11.16 26.44
C LEU A 7 12.74 11.36 25.11
N CYS A 8 13.44 11.43 23.98
CA CYS A 8 12.81 11.64 22.67
C CYS A 8 12.03 10.40 22.19
N ILE A 9 12.51 9.20 22.54
CA ILE A 9 11.86 7.93 22.15
C ILE A 9 10.58 7.68 22.95
N ILE A 10 10.57 8.10 24.23
CA ILE A 10 9.41 7.91 25.11
C ILE A 10 8.31 8.93 24.80
N TRP A 11 8.66 10.17 24.39
CA TRP A 11 7.65 11.16 23.99
C TRP A 11 7.00 10.85 22.62
N CYS A 12 7.71 10.15 21.72
CA CYS A 12 7.12 9.73 20.44
C CYS A 12 6.01 8.67 20.60
N CYS A 13 6.11 7.79 21.61
CA CYS A 13 5.07 6.79 21.90
C CYS A 13 3.78 7.38 22.47
N ILE A 14 3.86 8.52 23.17
CA ILE A 14 2.69 9.12 23.85
C ILE A 14 1.91 10.08 22.95
N PHE A 15 2.49 10.59 21.86
CA PHE A 15 1.76 11.46 20.92
C PHE A 15 1.10 10.70 19.75
N PHE A 16 1.40 9.40 19.55
CA PHE A 16 0.77 8.56 18.53
C PHE A 16 -0.38 7.69 19.06
N LEU A 17 -0.88 8.01 20.26
CA LEU A 17 -2.09 7.44 20.88
C LEU A 17 -3.23 8.47 20.91
N GLY A 18 -3.16 9.49 20.06
CA GLY A 18 -4.29 10.36 19.75
C GLY A 18 -5.28 9.64 18.82
N GLU A 19 -6.18 8.86 19.42
CA GLU A 19 -7.56 8.61 18.96
C GLU A 19 -7.84 8.83 17.46
N PHE A 20 -7.35 7.92 16.60
CA PHE A 20 -7.95 7.74 15.28
C PHE A 20 -9.21 6.90 15.46
N HIS A 21 -10.30 7.54 15.89
CA HIS A 21 -11.62 6.92 16.00
C HIS A 21 -12.14 6.60 14.59
N PHE A 22 -11.66 5.49 14.03
CA PHE A 22 -12.08 5.00 12.72
C PHE A 22 -13.58 4.69 12.75
N PRO A 23 -14.35 5.16 11.75
CA PRO A 23 -15.78 4.88 11.69
C PRO A 23 -16.02 3.38 11.59
N LYS A 24 -17.09 2.92 12.23
CA LYS A 24 -17.42 1.51 12.34
C LYS A 24 -17.54 0.76 10.99
N SER A 25 -17.85 1.50 9.92
CA SER A 25 -17.88 0.99 8.54
C SER A 25 -16.51 0.47 8.05
N LEU A 26 -15.42 1.15 8.39
CA LEU A 26 -14.09 0.89 7.84
C LEU A 26 -13.46 -0.40 8.40
N TYR A 27 -13.75 -0.73 9.67
CA TYR A 27 -13.33 -2.01 10.23
C TYR A 27 -14.03 -3.19 9.54
N TYR A 28 -15.29 -3.03 9.11
CA TYR A 28 -16.05 -4.13 8.51
C TYR A 28 -15.49 -4.45 7.12
N LEU A 29 -15.18 -3.42 6.35
CA LEU A 29 -14.51 -3.57 5.06
C LEU A 29 -13.12 -4.21 5.22
N PHE A 30 -12.30 -3.74 6.17
CA PHE A 30 -10.99 -4.34 6.43
C PHE A 30 -11.09 -5.80 6.90
N PHE A 31 -12.10 -6.13 7.70
CA PHE A 31 -12.36 -7.48 8.18
C PHE A 31 -12.82 -8.42 7.05
N VAL A 32 -13.76 -8.00 6.20
CA VAL A 32 -14.21 -8.78 5.03
C VAL A 32 -13.05 -9.08 4.10
N VAL A 33 -12.20 -8.08 3.84
CA VAL A 33 -10.99 -8.26 3.05
C VAL A 33 -10.09 -9.31 3.70
N LYS A 34 -9.77 -9.19 5.00
CA LYS A 34 -8.88 -10.14 5.70
C LYS A 34 -9.38 -11.60 5.64
N LEU A 35 -10.69 -11.83 5.64
CA LEU A 35 -11.27 -13.18 5.57
C LEU A 35 -11.10 -13.86 4.20
N MET A 36 -10.93 -13.09 3.12
CA MET A 36 -10.76 -13.62 1.76
C MET A 36 -9.31 -14.04 1.46
N PHE A 37 -8.36 -13.69 2.32
CA PHE A 37 -6.94 -14.00 2.16
C PHE A 37 -6.43 -15.00 3.19
N HIS A 38 -5.18 -15.43 3.02
CA HIS A 38 -4.55 -16.41 3.91
C HIS A 38 -4.58 -15.93 5.37
N LYS A 39 -5.04 -16.78 6.29
CA LYS A 39 -5.30 -16.41 7.70
C LYS A 39 -4.09 -15.82 8.43
N VAL A 40 -2.88 -16.30 8.10
CA VAL A 40 -1.63 -15.90 8.78
C VAL A 40 -0.88 -14.79 8.03
N TRP A 41 -0.93 -14.79 6.69
CA TRP A 41 -0.09 -13.89 5.87
C TRP A 41 -0.87 -12.72 5.27
N GLY A 42 -2.20 -12.83 5.20
CA GLY A 42 -3.06 -11.80 4.64
C GLY A 42 -2.82 -11.60 3.14
N GLN A 43 -2.95 -10.34 2.70
CA GLN A 43 -2.76 -9.93 1.32
C GLN A 43 -1.28 -9.90 0.93
N LEU A 44 -0.93 -10.47 -0.23
CA LEU A 44 0.45 -10.52 -0.71
C LEU A 44 1.00 -9.13 -1.07
N MET A 45 0.18 -8.29 -1.70
CA MET A 45 0.62 -6.99 -2.26
C MET A 45 0.50 -5.82 -1.27
N LYS A 46 -0.26 -5.98 -0.18
CA LYS A 46 -0.51 -4.92 0.81
C LYS A 46 -0.42 -5.43 2.23
N THR A 47 0.17 -4.61 3.08
CA THR A 47 0.19 -4.81 4.53
C THR A 47 -0.57 -3.67 5.18
N GLY A 48 -1.87 -3.87 5.42
CA GLY A 48 -2.73 -2.81 5.96
C GLY A 48 -2.87 -1.63 4.97
N PHE A 49 -2.42 -0.45 5.38
CA PHE A 49 -2.45 0.77 4.56
C PHE A 49 -1.19 0.97 3.70
N GLN A 50 -0.15 0.14 3.87
CA GLN A 50 1.11 0.26 3.14
C GLN A 50 1.29 -0.87 2.13
N ASN A 51 2.10 -0.64 1.10
CA ASN A 51 2.49 -1.67 0.14
C ASN A 51 3.44 -2.67 0.82
N SER A 52 3.31 -3.95 0.49
CA SER A 52 4.21 -4.97 1.02
C SER A 52 5.61 -4.85 0.41
N ARG A 53 6.62 -5.43 1.06
CA ARG A 53 7.98 -5.47 0.48
C ARG A 53 8.03 -6.20 -0.86
N PHE A 54 7.18 -7.21 -1.04
CA PHE A 54 7.06 -7.92 -2.31
C PHE A 54 6.45 -7.01 -3.40
N ALA A 55 5.39 -6.26 -3.09
CA ALA A 55 4.80 -5.32 -4.04
C ALA A 55 5.81 -4.27 -4.51
N HIS A 56 6.59 -3.72 -3.58
CA HIS A 56 7.63 -2.75 -3.89
C HIS A 56 8.76 -3.34 -4.78
N GLN A 57 9.07 -4.63 -4.64
CA GLN A 57 10.01 -5.30 -5.55
C GLN A 57 9.41 -5.43 -6.95
N VAL A 58 8.15 -5.88 -7.05
CA VAL A 58 7.47 -6.03 -8.35
C VAL A 58 7.41 -4.70 -9.09
N GLU A 59 7.04 -3.62 -8.40
CA GLU A 59 6.97 -2.26 -8.94
C GLU A 59 8.31 -1.76 -9.51
N ARG A 60 9.43 -2.09 -8.86
CA ARG A 60 10.76 -1.64 -9.31
C ARG A 60 11.38 -2.51 -10.39
N PHE A 61 11.08 -3.81 -10.40
CA PHE A 61 11.78 -4.76 -11.27
C PHE A 61 10.95 -5.23 -12.47
N ALA A 62 9.62 -5.16 -12.41
CA ALA A 62 8.75 -5.62 -13.48
C ALA A 62 7.97 -4.44 -14.09
N CYS A 63 8.20 -4.16 -15.38
CA CYS A 63 7.39 -3.19 -16.12
C CYS A 63 5.97 -3.71 -16.39
N LEU A 64 5.80 -5.03 -16.47
CA LEU A 64 4.52 -5.71 -16.66
C LEU A 64 4.46 -6.92 -15.73
N TYR A 65 3.33 -7.08 -15.04
CA TYR A 65 3.09 -8.19 -14.14
C TYR A 65 1.75 -8.86 -14.46
N THR A 66 1.76 -10.18 -14.64
CA THR A 66 0.56 -10.99 -14.87
C THR A 66 0.69 -12.31 -14.11
N SER A 67 -0.44 -12.99 -13.86
CA SER A 67 -0.43 -14.29 -13.18
C SER A 67 0.18 -15.41 -14.03
N GLN A 68 0.02 -15.35 -15.36
CA GLN A 68 0.51 -16.35 -16.30
C GLN A 68 0.90 -15.69 -17.63
N VAL A 69 1.93 -16.21 -18.29
CA VAL A 69 2.43 -15.70 -19.58
C VAL A 69 1.39 -15.83 -20.69
N THR A 70 0.52 -16.82 -20.62
CA THR A 70 -0.59 -17.02 -21.57
C THR A 70 -1.52 -15.81 -21.65
N ASN A 71 -1.67 -15.05 -20.56
CA ASN A 71 -2.48 -13.83 -20.55
C ASN A 71 -1.91 -12.73 -21.47
N LEU A 72 -0.59 -12.71 -21.69
CA LEU A 72 0.04 -11.78 -22.63
C LEU A 72 -0.25 -12.16 -24.08
N SER A 73 -0.42 -13.45 -24.37
CA SER A 73 -0.76 -13.94 -25.72
C SER A 73 -2.20 -13.60 -26.14
N LEU A 74 -3.08 -13.26 -25.20
CA LEU A 74 -4.46 -12.84 -25.50
C LEU A 74 -4.53 -11.42 -26.06
N TYR A 75 -3.45 -10.65 -25.94
CA TYR A 75 -3.36 -9.29 -26.47
C TYR A 75 -2.65 -9.26 -27.82
N SER A 76 -2.96 -8.24 -28.63
CA SER A 76 -2.26 -8.00 -29.88
C SER A 76 -0.75 -7.80 -29.62
N PRO A 77 0.14 -8.40 -30.44
CA PRO A 77 1.59 -8.21 -30.30
C PRO A 77 2.02 -6.74 -30.43
N ASP A 78 1.23 -5.91 -31.13
CA ASP A 78 1.53 -4.49 -31.34
C ASP A 78 0.89 -3.56 -30.28
N LYS A 79 0.43 -4.11 -29.16
CA LYS A 79 -0.24 -3.33 -28.12
C LYS A 79 0.76 -2.46 -27.34
N TYR A 80 0.49 -1.14 -27.29
CA TYR A 80 1.22 -0.20 -26.45
C TYR A 80 0.69 -0.22 -25.00
N TYR A 81 1.54 -0.58 -24.04
CA TYR A 81 1.21 -0.57 -22.62
C TYR A 81 1.59 0.78 -22.01
N ARG A 82 0.59 1.50 -21.47
CA ARG A 82 0.79 2.76 -20.74
C ARG A 82 0.38 2.56 -19.26
N PRO A 83 1.26 2.84 -18.29
CA PRO A 83 0.89 2.83 -16.88
C PRO A 83 -0.06 4.00 -16.56
N SER A 84 -0.87 3.86 -15.52
CA SER A 84 -1.56 5.01 -14.92
C SER A 84 -0.52 5.97 -14.33
N GLU A 85 -0.82 7.26 -14.32
CA GLU A 85 0.05 8.24 -13.66
C GLU A 85 0.01 8.04 -12.15
N ASP A 86 1.19 7.95 -11.54
CA ASP A 86 1.34 7.86 -10.09
C ASP A 86 1.29 9.27 -9.50
N PHE A 87 0.38 9.50 -8.54
CA PHE A 87 0.21 10.81 -7.91
C PHE A 87 1.02 10.91 -6.62
N MET A 88 1.79 12.00 -6.50
CA MET A 88 2.42 12.34 -5.24
C MET A 88 1.37 12.88 -4.25
N PRO A 89 1.58 12.74 -2.92
CA PRO A 89 0.60 13.18 -1.92
C PRO A 89 0.21 14.66 -1.95
N HIS A 90 1.01 15.51 -2.61
CA HIS A 90 0.77 16.94 -2.72
C HIS A 90 0.21 17.35 -4.09
N GLU A 91 0.00 16.40 -5.00
CA GLU A 91 -0.56 16.62 -6.33
C GLU A 91 -2.08 16.34 -6.37
N PHE A 92 -2.70 16.07 -5.22
CA PHE A 92 -4.15 15.87 -5.15
C PHE A 92 -4.95 17.17 -5.30
N ASP A 93 -4.36 18.31 -4.91
CA ASP A 93 -5.04 19.62 -4.96
C ASP A 93 -5.12 20.22 -6.37
N ILE A 94 -4.30 19.73 -7.32
CA ILE A 94 -4.25 20.25 -8.71
C ILE A 94 -5.27 19.58 -9.66
N LEU A 95 -5.91 18.48 -9.25
CA LEU A 95 -6.93 17.77 -10.04
C LEU A 95 -8.38 18.15 -9.71
N SER A 96 -8.59 19.01 -8.72
CA SER A 96 -9.93 19.48 -8.30
C SER A 96 -10.39 20.77 -8.98
N VAL A 97 -9.85 21.10 -10.17
CA VAL A 97 -10.27 22.24 -11.01
C VAL A 97 -10.97 21.72 -12.27
#